data_AF-A0A9E2XX58-F1
#
_entry.id   AF-A0A9E2XX58-F1
#
_cell.length_a   1.000
_cell.length_b   1.000
_cell.length_c   1.000
_cell.angle_alpha   90.00
_cell.angle_beta   90.00
_cell.angle_gamma   90.00
#
_symmetry.space_group_name_H-M   'P 1'
#
loop_
_entity.id
_entity.type
_entity.pdbx_description
1 polymer ?
#
loop_
_entity_poly.entity_id
_entity_poly.type
_entity_poly.pdbx_seq_one_letter_code
_entity_poly.pdbx_strand_id
1 'polypeptide(L)'
;MARPAIKPAQTERSVLRVPAGTNLVEWYFEQGWTDGLPVMPPTRRLVDAFVEALGGDPQLVECKVPPRHGSLTREVLAVNMVMAGCKAEYAPVVRAAMLALTAKAFNLNGVQATTHMATPLLVVNGPIAREIGMNGDCNAFGSGNRANATIGRALRLVLLNVGGGWPAELDKSTLGHPGKYTYCVAENEAASPWAPYHVEKGFSPEDSAVFVMAAEPPHSVTN
;
A
#
# COMPACT_ATOMS: atom_id res chain seq x y z
N MET A 1 21.59 -11.97 0.38
CA MET A 1 21.03 -13.33 0.47
C MET A 1 19.99 -13.49 -0.63
N ALA A 2 20.03 -14.58 -1.40
CA ALA A 2 19.00 -14.86 -2.39
C ALA A 2 17.67 -15.17 -1.67
N ARG A 3 16.58 -14.53 -2.08
CA ARG A 3 15.26 -14.78 -1.51
C ARG A 3 14.83 -16.21 -1.86
N PRO A 4 14.21 -16.96 -0.92
CA PRO A 4 13.61 -18.24 -1.27
C PRO A 4 12.63 -18.05 -2.42
N ALA A 5 12.69 -18.93 -3.42
CA ALA A 5 11.79 -18.88 -4.56
C ALA A 5 10.33 -18.84 -4.07
N ILE A 6 9.56 -17.84 -4.51
CA ILE A 6 8.13 -17.78 -4.23
C ILE A 6 7.52 -19.06 -4.80
N LYS A 7 7.08 -19.96 -3.93
CA LYS A 7 6.40 -21.20 -4.35
C LYS A 7 5.19 -20.81 -5.21
N PRO A 8 4.92 -21.53 -6.32
CA PRO A 8 3.76 -21.24 -7.16
C PRO A 8 2.49 -21.22 -6.30
N ALA A 9 1.65 -20.21 -6.52
CA ALA A 9 0.39 -20.08 -5.83
C ALA A 9 -0.46 -21.32 -6.08
N GLN A 10 -0.94 -21.98 -5.02
CA GLN A 10 -1.90 -23.06 -5.14
C GLN A 10 -3.20 -22.50 -5.74
N THR A 11 -3.73 -23.20 -6.74
CA THR A 11 -4.87 -22.80 -7.57
C THR A 11 -6.23 -22.95 -6.89
N GLU A 12 -6.28 -23.46 -5.65
CA GLU A 12 -7.48 -23.51 -4.82
C GLU A 12 -7.36 -22.54 -3.65
N ARG A 13 -8.49 -22.09 -3.09
CA ARG A 13 -8.57 -21.36 -1.81
C ARG A 13 -8.13 -22.25 -0.62
N SER A 14 -6.94 -22.81 -0.67
CA SER A 14 -6.38 -23.57 0.43
C SER A 14 -5.95 -22.57 1.49
N VAL A 15 -6.73 -22.49 2.56
CA VAL A 15 -6.26 -21.84 3.79
C VAL A 15 -5.00 -22.60 4.21
N LEU A 16 -3.85 -21.94 4.14
CA LEU A 16 -2.60 -22.51 4.58
C LEU A 16 -2.69 -22.76 6.09
N ARG A 17 -2.61 -24.04 6.47
CA ARG A 17 -2.58 -24.44 7.86
C ARG A 17 -1.12 -24.48 8.31
N VAL A 18 -0.79 -23.61 9.26
CA VAL A 18 0.52 -23.60 9.92
C VAL A 18 0.40 -24.41 11.22
N PRO A 19 1.34 -25.32 11.54
CA PRO A 19 1.30 -26.09 12.78
C PRO A 19 1.14 -25.22 14.03
N ALA A 20 0.42 -25.72 15.03
CA ALA A 20 0.31 -25.05 16.31
C ALA A 20 1.69 -24.91 16.96
N GLY A 21 1.95 -23.75 17.58
CA GLY A 21 3.25 -23.44 18.21
C GLY A 21 4.32 -22.91 17.25
N THR A 22 4.06 -22.84 15.94
CA THR A 22 4.97 -22.15 15.01
C THR A 22 5.05 -20.66 15.35
N ASN A 23 6.26 -20.11 15.41
CA ASN A 23 6.46 -18.68 15.45
C ASN A 23 6.05 -18.07 14.10
N LEU A 24 4.85 -17.50 14.04
CA LEU A 24 4.29 -16.98 12.80
C LEU A 24 5.12 -15.84 12.21
N VAL A 25 5.79 -15.03 13.04
CA VAL A 25 6.63 -13.93 12.55
C VAL A 25 7.78 -14.49 11.71
N GLU A 26 8.54 -15.44 12.26
CA GLU A 26 9.63 -16.10 11.53
C GLU A 26 9.13 -16.85 10.30
N TRP A 27 7.98 -17.53 10.43
CA TRP A 27 7.39 -18.25 9.31
C TRP A 27 7.07 -17.33 8.12
N TYR A 28 6.51 -16.14 8.36
CA TYR A 28 6.24 -15.17 7.29
C TYR A 28 7.52 -14.62 6.65
N PHE A 29 8.59 -14.42 7.44
CA PHE A 29 9.91 -14.07 6.90
C PHE A 29 10.46 -15.18 6.00
N GLU A 30 10.35 -16.45 6.42
CA GLU A 30 10.78 -17.61 5.63
C GLU A 30 9.98 -17.78 4.32
N GLN A 31 8.68 -17.45 4.32
CA GLN A 31 7.88 -17.44 3.08
C GLN A 31 8.27 -16.29 2.14
N GLY A 32 8.99 -15.29 2.64
CA GLY A 32 9.40 -14.12 1.90
C GLY A 32 8.24 -13.19 1.56
N TRP A 33 7.13 -13.20 2.30
CA TRP A 33 5.95 -12.34 2.02
C TRP A 33 5.99 -10.99 2.74
N THR A 34 7.08 -10.71 3.45
CA THR A 34 7.25 -9.49 4.24
C THR A 34 8.19 -8.53 3.54
N ASP A 35 8.00 -7.25 3.82
CA ASP A 35 8.84 -6.14 3.39
C ASP A 35 10.09 -5.96 4.27
N GLY A 36 10.48 -6.97 5.06
CA GLY A 36 11.54 -6.85 6.07
C GLY A 36 11.04 -6.41 7.45
N LEU A 37 9.74 -6.16 7.60
CA LEU A 37 9.07 -5.91 8.88
C LEU A 37 8.11 -7.06 9.22
N PRO A 38 7.82 -7.33 10.51
CA PRO A 38 6.83 -8.33 10.88
C PRO A 38 5.45 -7.97 10.34
N VAL A 39 4.65 -8.99 10.03
CA VAL A 39 3.30 -8.84 9.47
C VAL A 39 2.26 -9.43 10.40
N MET A 40 1.04 -8.92 10.30
CA MET A 40 -0.11 -9.47 11.00
C MET A 40 -0.64 -10.70 10.23
N PRO A 41 -0.88 -11.86 10.87
CA PRO A 41 -1.38 -13.05 10.17
C PRO A 41 -2.79 -12.84 9.57
N PRO A 42 -2.96 -12.90 8.24
CA PRO A 42 -4.25 -12.71 7.56
C PRO A 42 -5.20 -13.89 7.75
N THR A 43 -5.77 -14.02 8.95
CA THR A 43 -6.78 -15.05 9.24
C THR A 43 -8.04 -14.84 8.41
N ARG A 44 -8.76 -15.92 8.11
CA ARG A 44 -9.99 -15.88 7.29
C ARG A 44 -10.99 -14.83 7.79
N ARG A 45 -11.25 -14.80 9.10
CA ARG A 45 -12.15 -13.83 9.74
C ARG A 45 -11.76 -12.38 9.46
N LEU A 46 -10.47 -12.06 9.48
CA LEU A 46 -10.01 -10.70 9.21
C LEU A 46 -10.09 -10.38 7.72
N VAL A 47 -9.68 -11.31 6.86
CA VAL A 47 -9.76 -11.14 5.40
C VAL A 47 -11.20 -10.91 4.97
N ASP A 48 -12.16 -11.68 5.48
CA ASP A 48 -13.59 -11.53 5.15
C ASP A 48 -14.12 -10.15 5.55
N ALA A 49 -13.77 -9.65 6.73
CA ALA A 49 -14.17 -8.31 7.17
C ALA A 49 -13.61 -7.19 6.27
N PHE A 50 -12.39 -7.36 5.75
CA PHE A 50 -11.79 -6.40 4.83
C PHE A 50 -12.38 -6.50 3.42
N VAL A 51 -12.71 -7.71 2.95
CA VAL A 51 -13.41 -7.89 1.66
C VAL A 51 -14.78 -7.21 1.70
N GLU A 52 -15.51 -7.32 2.81
CA GLU A 52 -16.77 -6.60 2.99
C GLU A 52 -16.56 -5.08 2.94
N ALA A 53 -15.57 -4.54 3.65
CA ALA A 53 -15.22 -3.12 3.61
C ALA A 53 -14.74 -2.64 2.22
N LEU A 54 -14.27 -3.55 1.36
CA LEU A 54 -13.92 -3.28 -0.04
C LEU A 54 -15.15 -3.36 -0.98
N GLY A 55 -16.33 -3.67 -0.47
CA GLY A 55 -17.59 -3.76 -1.22
C GLY A 55 -17.99 -5.19 -1.63
N GLY A 56 -17.51 -6.21 -0.93
CA GLY A 56 -17.87 -7.62 -1.15
C GLY A 56 -17.08 -8.29 -2.27
N ASP A 57 -17.59 -9.39 -2.84
CA ASP A 57 -16.97 -10.20 -3.92
C ASP A 57 -15.44 -10.41 -3.80
N PRO A 58 -14.98 -11.45 -3.08
CA PRO A 58 -13.55 -11.75 -2.94
C PRO A 58 -12.82 -12.03 -4.26
N GLN A 59 -13.50 -12.37 -5.36
CA GLN A 59 -12.87 -12.70 -6.64
C GLN A 59 -12.83 -11.52 -7.61
N LEU A 60 -13.49 -10.40 -7.29
CA LEU A 60 -13.43 -9.21 -8.13
C LEU A 60 -11.98 -8.75 -8.26
N VAL A 61 -11.48 -8.72 -9.50
CA VAL A 61 -10.16 -8.20 -9.84
C VAL A 61 -10.25 -6.68 -9.93
N GLU A 62 -9.66 -5.98 -8.97
CA GLU A 62 -9.64 -4.51 -8.95
C GLU A 62 -8.69 -3.96 -10.03
N CYS A 63 -7.51 -4.58 -10.18
CA CYS A 63 -6.53 -4.21 -11.19
C CYS A 63 -5.48 -5.31 -11.42
N LYS A 64 -4.61 -5.11 -12.42
CA LYS A 64 -3.39 -5.92 -12.61
C LYS A 64 -2.18 -5.08 -12.25
N VAL A 65 -1.35 -5.59 -11.34
CA VAL A 65 -0.23 -4.83 -10.77
C VAL A 65 1.05 -5.12 -11.55
N PRO A 66 1.61 -4.17 -12.32
CA PRO A 66 2.93 -4.33 -12.95
C PRO A 66 4.05 -4.43 -11.90
N PRO A 67 5.27 -4.86 -12.26
CA PRO A 67 5.68 -5.36 -13.57
C PRO A 67 5.19 -6.78 -13.90
N ARG A 68 4.88 -7.62 -12.89
CA ARG A 68 4.41 -9.01 -13.14
C ARG A 68 2.99 -9.09 -13.71
N HIS A 69 2.23 -7.99 -13.65
CA HIS A 69 0.83 -7.94 -14.04
C HIS A 69 -0.04 -8.95 -13.29
N GLY A 70 0.30 -9.23 -12.03
CA GLY A 70 -0.47 -10.11 -11.16
C GLY A 70 -1.87 -9.56 -10.91
N SER A 71 -2.88 -10.43 -10.88
CA SER A 71 -4.26 -10.05 -10.59
C SER A 71 -4.43 -9.70 -9.12
N LEU A 72 -4.81 -8.45 -8.83
CA LEU A 72 -5.18 -8.01 -7.49
C LEU A 72 -6.69 -8.18 -7.29
N THR A 73 -7.09 -9.33 -6.77
CA THR A 73 -8.48 -9.51 -6.32
C THR A 73 -8.72 -8.78 -5.01
N ARG A 74 -9.98 -8.51 -4.66
CA ARG A 74 -10.34 -7.96 -3.33
C ARG A 74 -9.84 -8.82 -2.18
N GLU A 75 -9.86 -10.15 -2.32
CA GLU A 75 -9.29 -11.07 -1.33
C GLU A 75 -7.78 -10.87 -1.16
N VAL A 76 -7.03 -10.76 -2.28
CA VAL A 76 -5.58 -10.50 -2.23
C VAL A 76 -5.28 -9.11 -1.67
N LEU A 77 -6.08 -8.11 -2.01
CA LEU A 77 -5.95 -6.76 -1.45
C LEU A 77 -6.18 -6.78 0.07
N ALA A 78 -7.26 -7.41 0.52
CA ALA A 78 -7.58 -7.59 1.93
C ALA A 78 -6.46 -8.31 2.69
N VAL A 79 -5.88 -9.37 2.13
CA VAL A 79 -4.72 -10.07 2.72
C VAL A 79 -3.54 -9.12 2.96
N ASN A 80 -3.15 -8.33 1.97
CA ASN A 80 -2.03 -7.39 2.10
C ASN A 80 -2.33 -6.24 3.08
N MET A 81 -3.59 -5.76 3.11
CA MET A 81 -4.04 -4.76 4.09
C MET A 81 -3.97 -5.30 5.52
N VAL A 82 -4.44 -6.53 5.75
CA VAL A 82 -4.35 -7.17 7.06
C VAL A 82 -2.89 -7.33 7.46
N MET A 83 -2.04 -7.87 6.57
CA MET A 83 -0.60 -8.04 6.82
C MET A 83 0.10 -6.74 7.21
N ALA A 84 -0.27 -5.62 6.58
CA ALA A 84 0.25 -4.30 6.90
C ALA A 84 -0.20 -3.76 8.27
N GLY A 85 -1.24 -4.34 8.86
CA GLY A 85 -1.83 -3.87 10.12
C GLY A 85 -2.89 -2.78 9.94
N CYS A 86 -3.47 -2.64 8.74
CA CYS A 86 -4.57 -1.71 8.49
C CYS A 86 -5.77 -1.99 9.40
N LYS A 87 -6.70 -1.03 9.43
CA LYS A 87 -8.09 -1.26 9.81
C LYS A 87 -8.97 -1.34 8.55
N ALA A 88 -10.12 -1.99 8.67
CA ALA A 88 -11.06 -2.13 7.55
C ALA A 88 -11.58 -0.77 7.05
N GLU A 89 -11.73 0.22 7.94
CA GLU A 89 -12.12 1.60 7.60
C GLU A 89 -11.16 2.30 6.61
N TYR A 90 -9.94 1.77 6.41
CA TYR A 90 -8.97 2.30 5.45
C TYR A 90 -9.17 1.76 4.02
N ALA A 91 -10.07 0.80 3.82
CA ALA A 91 -10.30 0.12 2.55
C ALA A 91 -10.60 1.05 1.36
N PRO A 92 -11.45 2.09 1.49
CA PRO A 92 -11.72 2.99 0.37
C PRO A 92 -10.46 3.71 -0.12
N VAL A 93 -9.60 4.19 0.79
CA VAL A 93 -8.34 4.88 0.46
C VAL A 93 -7.38 3.93 -0.24
N VAL A 94 -7.15 2.74 0.32
CA VAL A 94 -6.23 1.75 -0.25
C VAL A 94 -6.69 1.32 -1.65
N ARG A 95 -7.98 1.06 -1.83
CA ARG A 95 -8.56 0.69 -3.12
C ARG A 95 -8.42 1.81 -4.15
N ALA A 96 -8.81 3.04 -3.80
CA ALA A 96 -8.69 4.20 -4.69
C ALA A 96 -7.23 4.42 -5.11
N ALA A 97 -6.29 4.30 -4.18
CA ALA A 97 -4.87 4.43 -4.48
C ALA A 97 -4.35 3.36 -5.43
N MET A 98 -4.75 2.09 -5.25
CA MET A 98 -4.35 1.01 -6.18
C MET A 98 -4.89 1.23 -7.60
N LEU A 99 -6.12 1.72 -7.73
CA LEU A 99 -6.70 2.10 -9.02
C LEU A 99 -5.93 3.27 -9.65
N ALA A 100 -5.60 4.30 -8.88
CA ALA A 100 -4.83 5.45 -9.34
C ALA A 100 -3.41 5.06 -9.80
N LEU A 101 -2.70 4.22 -9.03
CA LEU A 101 -1.36 3.75 -9.37
C LEU A 101 -1.35 2.87 -10.62
N THR A 102 -2.40 2.07 -10.84
CA THR A 102 -2.49 1.18 -12.00
C THR A 102 -3.12 1.85 -13.22
N ALA A 103 -3.56 3.11 -13.10
CA ALA A 103 -3.97 3.90 -14.24
C ALA A 103 -2.79 4.12 -15.20
N LYS A 104 -3.06 4.06 -16.50
CA LYS A 104 -2.04 4.19 -17.56
C LYS A 104 -1.20 5.47 -17.40
N ALA A 105 -1.83 6.57 -16.97
CA ALA A 105 -1.18 7.87 -16.79
C ALA A 105 -0.05 7.87 -15.75
N PHE A 106 -0.13 7.01 -14.72
CA PHE A 106 0.89 6.95 -13.66
C PHE A 106 2.15 6.18 -14.10
N ASN A 107 2.02 5.24 -15.04
CA ASN A 107 3.11 4.38 -15.52
C ASN A 107 3.84 3.63 -14.38
N LEU A 108 3.10 2.91 -13.54
CA LEU A 108 3.66 2.16 -12.40
C LEU A 108 4.75 1.14 -12.79
N ASN A 109 4.69 0.59 -14.00
CA ASN A 109 5.74 -0.31 -14.50
C ASN A 109 7.09 0.42 -14.57
N GLY A 110 7.12 1.61 -15.16
CA GLY A 110 8.31 2.46 -15.20
C GLY A 110 8.78 2.86 -13.80
N VAL A 111 7.86 3.22 -12.92
CA VAL A 111 8.20 3.63 -11.53
C VAL A 111 8.81 2.47 -10.74
N GLN A 112 8.33 1.23 -10.88
CA GLN A 112 8.90 0.09 -10.15
C GLN A 112 10.20 -0.43 -10.75
N ALA A 113 10.37 -0.36 -12.07
CA ALA A 113 11.56 -0.87 -12.77
C ALA A 113 12.65 0.21 -13.00
N THR A 114 12.46 1.41 -12.47
CA THR A 114 13.42 2.52 -12.63
C THR A 114 14.71 2.27 -11.84
N THR A 115 15.83 2.78 -12.36
CA THR A 115 17.10 2.84 -11.62
C THR A 115 17.18 4.02 -10.66
N HIS A 116 16.27 4.98 -10.79
CA HIS A 116 16.16 6.12 -9.89
C HIS A 116 15.53 5.69 -8.54
N MET A 117 15.70 6.50 -7.49
CA MET A 117 15.27 6.18 -6.13
C MET A 117 13.81 6.61 -5.82
N ALA A 118 12.95 6.67 -6.83
CA ALA A 118 11.56 7.07 -6.65
C ALA A 118 10.68 5.91 -6.15
N THR A 119 9.62 6.25 -5.42
CA THR A 119 8.55 5.34 -5.05
C THR A 119 7.20 6.07 -5.05
N PRO A 120 6.07 5.36 -5.17
CA PRO A 120 4.77 6.01 -5.06
C PRO A 120 4.55 6.69 -3.71
N LEU A 121 4.32 8.00 -3.74
CA LEU A 121 3.79 8.80 -2.65
C LEU A 121 2.28 8.94 -2.81
N LEU A 122 1.56 8.77 -1.71
CA LEU A 122 0.13 9.01 -1.59
C LEU A 122 -0.13 10.26 -0.77
N VAL A 123 -0.98 11.15 -1.29
CA VAL A 123 -1.55 12.28 -0.56
C VAL A 123 -3.06 12.14 -0.56
N VAL A 124 -3.66 12.01 0.62
CA VAL A 124 -5.11 11.81 0.79
C VAL A 124 -5.75 13.14 1.13
N ASN A 125 -6.85 13.44 0.43
CA ASN A 125 -7.63 14.68 0.60
C ASN A 125 -9.08 14.35 0.96
N GLY A 126 -9.78 15.33 1.52
CA GLY A 126 -11.20 15.29 1.79
C GLY A 126 -11.58 14.67 3.15
N PRO A 127 -12.89 14.52 3.41
CA PRO A 127 -13.42 14.09 4.71
C PRO A 127 -12.82 12.80 5.27
N ILE A 128 -12.53 11.81 4.40
CA ILE A 128 -12.02 10.50 4.84
C ILE A 128 -10.71 10.60 5.61
N ALA A 129 -9.84 11.57 5.27
CA ALA A 129 -8.57 11.76 5.95
C ALA A 129 -8.78 12.07 7.44
N ARG A 130 -9.79 12.90 7.76
CA ARG A 130 -10.17 13.22 9.14
C ARG A 130 -10.89 12.06 9.81
N GLU A 131 -11.82 11.42 9.11
CA GLU A 131 -12.62 10.30 9.64
C GLU A 131 -11.76 9.12 10.11
N ILE A 132 -10.72 8.78 9.34
CA ILE A 132 -9.83 7.66 9.67
C ILE A 132 -8.59 8.10 10.48
N GLY A 133 -8.50 9.39 10.82
CA GLY A 133 -7.45 9.97 11.64
C GLY A 133 -6.06 9.97 10.98
N MET A 134 -5.97 10.28 9.69
CA MET A 134 -4.69 10.49 9.01
C MET A 134 -3.97 11.76 9.49
N ASN A 135 -2.65 11.77 9.37
CA ASN A 135 -1.80 12.91 9.70
C ASN A 135 -1.32 13.63 8.44
N GLY A 136 -1.47 14.95 8.40
CA GLY A 136 -0.86 15.84 7.40
C GLY A 136 0.03 16.93 8.00
N ASP A 137 0.17 16.94 9.33
CA ASP A 137 0.83 18.02 10.08
C ASP A 137 2.25 17.61 10.50
N CYS A 138 2.71 18.03 11.67
CA CYS A 138 4.01 17.76 12.24
C CYS A 138 4.40 16.28 12.06
N ASN A 139 5.63 16.07 11.59
CA ASN A 139 6.17 14.73 11.35
C ASN A 139 5.30 13.90 10.36
N ALA A 140 4.64 14.53 9.37
CA ALA A 140 3.71 13.88 8.43
C ALA A 140 4.23 12.56 7.84
N PHE A 141 5.50 12.55 7.40
CA PHE A 141 6.17 11.38 6.81
C PHE A 141 6.89 10.49 7.83
N GLY A 142 6.83 10.83 9.12
CA GLY A 142 7.48 10.10 10.19
C GLY A 142 6.56 9.09 10.89
N SER A 143 7.02 8.61 12.05
CA SER A 143 6.30 7.62 12.85
C SER A 143 5.13 8.23 13.65
N GLY A 144 4.22 7.37 14.12
CA GLY A 144 3.21 7.71 15.13
C GLY A 144 1.76 7.70 14.63
N ASN A 145 1.52 7.77 13.32
CA ASN A 145 0.16 7.68 12.77
C ASN A 145 -0.09 6.32 12.09
N ARG A 146 -1.05 5.54 12.62
CA ARG A 146 -1.37 4.20 12.12
C ARG A 146 -1.95 4.24 10.70
N ALA A 147 -2.83 5.19 10.40
CA ALA A 147 -3.47 5.26 9.08
C ALA A 147 -2.40 5.51 8.00
N ASN A 148 -1.59 6.56 8.13
CA ASN A 148 -0.46 6.87 7.25
C ASN A 148 0.47 5.66 7.06
N ALA A 149 0.95 5.08 8.18
CA ALA A 149 1.94 4.01 8.15
C ALA A 149 1.40 2.73 7.51
N THR A 150 0.17 2.33 7.85
CA THR A 150 -0.37 1.04 7.39
C THR A 150 -0.98 1.12 6.00
N ILE A 151 -1.56 2.26 5.59
CA ILE A 151 -2.03 2.47 4.21
C ILE A 151 -0.84 2.44 3.24
N GLY A 152 0.20 3.21 3.51
CA GLY A 152 1.41 3.20 2.68
C GLY A 152 2.07 1.82 2.63
N ARG A 153 2.15 1.14 3.77
CA ARG A 153 2.70 -0.22 3.84
C ARG A 153 1.84 -1.27 3.14
N ALA A 154 0.51 -1.19 3.20
CA ALA A 154 -0.38 -2.10 2.49
C ALA A 154 -0.14 -2.04 0.98
N LEU A 155 0.00 -0.83 0.44
CA LEU A 155 0.37 -0.65 -0.96
C LEU A 155 1.73 -1.23 -1.26
N ARG A 156 2.74 -0.98 -0.40
CA ARG A 156 4.06 -1.58 -0.61
C ARG A 156 3.98 -3.10 -0.68
N LEU A 157 3.27 -3.75 0.25
CA LEU A 157 3.10 -5.19 0.25
C LEU A 157 2.39 -5.67 -1.03
N VAL A 158 1.41 -4.95 -1.56
CA VAL A 158 0.79 -5.26 -2.86
C VAL A 158 1.80 -5.16 -4.01
N LEU A 159 2.58 -4.07 -4.09
CA LEU A 159 3.61 -3.87 -5.11
C LEU A 159 4.66 -5.00 -5.08
N LEU A 160 5.00 -5.47 -3.89
CA LEU A 160 5.92 -6.57 -3.66
C LEU A 160 5.28 -7.93 -4.01
N ASN A 161 4.21 -8.32 -3.32
CA ASN A 161 3.62 -9.66 -3.38
C ASN A 161 2.88 -9.93 -4.70
N VAL A 162 2.26 -8.90 -5.30
CA VAL A 162 1.46 -9.02 -6.53
C VAL A 162 2.22 -8.45 -7.73
N GLY A 163 2.79 -7.25 -7.59
CA GLY A 163 3.55 -6.59 -8.64
C GLY A 163 4.92 -7.23 -8.89
N GLY A 164 5.50 -7.85 -7.87
CA GLY A 164 6.82 -8.44 -7.93
C GLY A 164 7.97 -7.43 -7.78
N GLY A 165 7.71 -6.19 -7.33
CA GLY A 165 8.69 -5.10 -7.20
C GLY A 165 9.77 -5.31 -6.13
N TRP A 166 10.33 -6.52 -6.05
CA TRP A 166 11.36 -6.91 -5.11
C TRP A 166 12.73 -6.38 -5.56
N PRO A 167 13.55 -5.87 -4.62
CA PRO A 167 14.91 -5.41 -4.90
C PRO A 167 15.73 -6.47 -5.65
N ALA A 168 16.54 -6.02 -6.61
CA ALA A 168 17.39 -6.82 -7.50
C ALA A 168 16.64 -7.69 -8.53
N GLU A 169 15.44 -8.17 -8.23
CA GLU A 169 14.61 -8.94 -9.18
C GLU A 169 13.98 -8.01 -10.23
N LEU A 170 12.99 -7.21 -9.83
CA LEU A 170 12.26 -6.28 -10.71
C LEU A 170 12.38 -4.82 -10.28
N ASP A 171 12.65 -4.56 -9.00
CA ASP A 171 13.03 -3.22 -8.53
C ASP A 171 14.52 -3.00 -8.83
N LYS A 172 14.78 -2.00 -9.68
CA LYS A 172 16.12 -1.70 -10.21
C LYS A 172 16.74 -0.44 -9.61
N SER A 173 16.13 0.16 -8.59
CA SER A 173 16.67 1.38 -7.99
C SER A 173 18.11 1.17 -7.53
N THR A 174 19.01 2.06 -7.96
CA THR A 174 20.43 2.04 -7.55
C THR A 174 20.57 2.29 -6.06
N LEU A 175 19.75 3.20 -5.52
CA LEU A 175 19.60 3.47 -4.10
C LEU A 175 18.12 3.35 -3.72
N GLY A 176 17.82 2.69 -2.61
CA GLY A 176 16.51 2.73 -1.97
C GLY A 176 16.38 3.93 -1.02
N HIS A 177 15.16 4.21 -0.55
CA HIS A 177 14.92 5.15 0.54
C HIS A 177 13.79 4.65 1.45
N PRO A 178 13.67 5.14 2.69
CA PRO A 178 12.68 4.65 3.66
C PRO A 178 11.21 4.76 3.22
N GLY A 179 10.88 5.65 2.28
CA GLY A 179 9.54 5.75 1.71
C GLY A 179 9.08 4.46 1.01
N LYS A 180 10.01 3.59 0.60
CA LYS A 180 9.68 2.26 0.08
C LYS A 180 9.07 1.33 1.13
N TYR A 181 9.06 1.65 2.43
CA TYR A 181 8.29 0.88 3.43
C TYR A 181 6.87 1.44 3.61
N THR A 182 6.74 2.76 3.61
CA THR A 182 5.48 3.49 3.67
C THR A 182 5.68 4.92 3.20
N TYR A 183 4.82 5.41 2.32
CA TYR A 183 4.86 6.80 1.85
C TYR A 183 3.46 7.34 1.58
N CYS A 184 2.74 7.66 2.67
CA CYS A 184 1.36 8.09 2.62
C CYS A 184 1.07 9.11 3.72
N VAL A 185 0.41 10.21 3.35
CA VAL A 185 0.04 11.32 4.25
C VAL A 185 -1.32 11.89 3.86
N ALA A 186 -1.94 12.65 4.77
CA ALA A 186 -3.02 13.54 4.41
C ALA A 186 -2.48 14.90 3.95
N GLU A 187 -3.23 15.60 3.10
CA GLU A 187 -3.06 17.04 2.92
C GLU A 187 -3.41 17.77 4.23
N ASN A 188 -2.62 18.79 4.60
CA ASN A 188 -2.97 19.67 5.71
C ASN A 188 -3.95 20.76 5.27
N GLU A 189 -5.17 20.36 4.95
CA GLU A 189 -6.23 21.26 4.48
C GLU A 189 -6.49 22.41 5.48
N ALA A 190 -6.36 22.15 6.78
CA ALA A 190 -6.67 23.12 7.84
C ALA A 190 -5.64 24.25 7.97
N ALA A 191 -4.36 23.97 7.66
CA ALA A 191 -3.29 24.95 7.71
C ALA A 191 -2.90 25.49 6.32
N SER A 192 -3.56 25.03 5.26
CA SER A 192 -3.32 25.48 3.89
C SER A 192 -4.00 26.81 3.61
N PRO A 193 -3.32 27.81 3.00
CA PRO A 193 -3.97 29.01 2.49
C PRO A 193 -4.74 28.78 1.19
N TRP A 194 -4.59 27.58 0.58
CA TRP A 194 -5.25 27.20 -0.68
C TRP A 194 -6.45 26.29 -0.43
N ALA A 195 -7.32 26.20 -1.44
CA ALA A 195 -8.38 25.20 -1.42
C ALA A 195 -7.76 23.79 -1.38
N PRO A 196 -8.43 22.79 -0.78
CA PRO A 196 -7.95 21.42 -0.82
C PRO A 196 -7.64 20.97 -2.25
N TYR A 197 -6.54 20.25 -2.44
CA TYR A 197 -6.04 19.92 -3.78
C TYR A 197 -7.09 19.23 -4.67
N HIS A 198 -7.92 18.36 -4.09
CA HIS A 198 -9.00 17.70 -4.82
C HIS A 198 -10.06 18.70 -5.35
N VAL A 199 -10.37 19.75 -4.60
CA VAL A 199 -11.28 20.82 -5.03
C VAL A 199 -10.68 21.59 -6.19
N GLU A 200 -9.38 21.89 -6.16
CA GLU A 200 -8.68 22.51 -7.29
C GLU A 200 -8.67 21.63 -8.56
N LYS A 201 -8.87 20.31 -8.40
CA LYS A 201 -9.04 19.36 -9.50
C LYS A 201 -10.49 19.15 -9.93
N GLY A 202 -11.43 19.92 -9.37
CA GLY A 202 -12.84 19.93 -9.77
C GLY A 202 -13.71 18.91 -9.04
N PHE A 203 -13.22 18.29 -7.96
CA PHE A 203 -14.05 17.47 -7.08
C PHE A 203 -14.84 18.34 -6.09
N SER A 204 -15.93 17.81 -5.54
CA SER A 204 -16.69 18.49 -4.48
C SER A 204 -15.87 18.50 -3.18
N PRO A 205 -16.01 19.52 -2.31
CA PRO A 205 -15.38 19.53 -0.97
C PRO A 205 -15.72 18.33 -0.08
N GLU A 206 -16.81 17.63 -0.39
CA GLU A 206 -17.36 16.47 0.30
C GLU A 206 -16.80 15.16 -0.29
N ASP A 207 -16.19 15.22 -1.47
CA ASP A 207 -15.51 14.07 -2.06
C ASP A 207 -14.21 13.81 -1.31
N SER A 208 -13.88 12.53 -1.18
CA SER A 208 -12.56 12.11 -0.73
C SER A 208 -11.75 11.61 -1.92
N ALA A 209 -10.48 12.00 -1.98
CA ALA A 209 -9.60 11.69 -3.10
C ALA A 209 -8.23 11.24 -2.63
N VAL A 210 -7.52 10.53 -3.51
CA VAL A 210 -6.11 10.19 -3.33
C VAL A 210 -5.34 10.67 -4.54
N PHE A 211 -4.38 11.57 -4.31
CA PHE A 211 -3.37 11.94 -5.29
C PHE A 211 -2.16 11.02 -5.15
N VAL A 212 -1.60 10.59 -6.29
CA VAL A 212 -0.43 9.73 -6.33
C VAL A 212 0.65 10.34 -7.23
N MET A 213 1.91 10.29 -6.78
CA MET A 213 3.06 10.70 -7.58
C MET A 213 4.26 9.78 -7.34
N ALA A 214 5.16 9.66 -8.31
CA ALA A 214 6.47 9.07 -8.07
C ALA A 214 7.36 10.13 -7.41
N ALA A 215 7.85 9.85 -6.20
CA ALA A 215 8.57 10.82 -5.39
C ALA A 215 9.87 10.24 -4.81
N GLU A 216 10.87 11.11 -4.71
CA GLU A 216 12.09 10.94 -3.93
C GLU A 216 11.80 11.07 -2.41
N PRO A 217 12.74 10.70 -1.51
CA PRO A 217 12.58 11.00 -0.09
C PRO A 217 12.51 12.51 0.18
N PRO A 218 11.87 12.95 1.27
CA PRO A 218 11.88 14.35 1.67
C PRO A 218 13.32 14.86 1.88
N HIS A 219 13.62 16.03 1.31
CA HIS A 219 14.88 16.74 1.53
C HIS A 219 14.61 18.01 2.33
N SER A 220 15.17 18.09 3.54
CA SER A 220 15.04 19.28 4.38
C SER A 220 16.01 20.35 3.89
N VAL A 221 15.49 21.51 3.48
CA VAL A 221 16.28 22.69 3.16
C VAL A 221 16.03 23.73 4.25
N THR A 222 17.00 23.91 5.13
CA THR A 222 16.97 24.92 6.20
C THR A 222 17.96 26.03 5.86
N ASN A 223 17.55 27.28 6.06
CA ASN A 223 18.38 28.46 5.90
C ASN A 223 19.25 28.75 7.12
#